data_AF-A0A8S9Z3B1-F1
#
_entry.id   AF-A0A8S9Z3B1-F1
#
_cell.length_a   1.000
_cell.length_b   1.000
_cell.length_c   1.000
_cell.angle_alpha   90.00
_cell.angle_beta   90.00
_cell.angle_gamma   90.00
#
_symmetry.space_group_name_H-M   'P 1'
#
loop_
_entity.id
_entity.type
_entity.pdbx_description
1 polymer ?
#
loop_
_entity_poly.entity_id
_entity_poly.type
_entity_poly.pdbx_seq_one_letter_code
_entity_poly.pdbx_strand_id
1 'polypeptide(L)'
;MVSYTTGLHFIPILICILMMLAFVISYTLAVSHDHISVAFPYISDTGTWVPESCIFGQLLNLIATLSGFCAYVWHKQALVRLPFGSRIRLRRCTHLALVSGLISAFGTSLVANFQETAVWSIHLTGAALLYGCGLVYMALVTRISYHYGSSKLCILRILLCLLSTLSAILIPSTGTVARFMYDGTNIRRWKPTDQGYVYHAVSSFSEWFLAFCFLSFFCTMVTELKDYTVRAVKVEHRWIKLNEVHVAI
;
A
#
# COMPACT_ATOMS: atom_id res chain seq x y z
N MET A 1 -5.11 -31.88 19.54
CA MET A 1 -4.77 -31.94 18.10
C MET A 1 -4.41 -30.52 17.66
N VAL A 2 -3.13 -30.19 17.52
CA VAL A 2 -2.69 -28.87 17.07
C VAL A 2 -2.74 -28.89 15.55
N SER A 3 -3.70 -28.16 14.97
CA SER A 3 -3.74 -27.98 13.52
C SER A 3 -2.69 -26.93 13.14
N TYR A 4 -1.66 -27.33 12.39
CA TYR A 4 -0.65 -26.43 11.84
C TYR A 4 -1.26 -25.63 10.69
N THR A 5 -2.13 -24.66 11.00
CA THR A 5 -2.65 -23.72 10.01
C THR A 5 -1.72 -22.51 9.92
N THR A 6 -1.34 -22.14 8.69
CA THR A 6 -0.50 -20.98 8.40
C THR A 6 -1.15 -19.69 8.89
N GLY A 7 -0.41 -18.90 9.67
CA GLY A 7 -0.87 -17.62 10.21
C GLY A 7 -1.04 -16.54 9.14
N LEU A 8 -2.01 -15.64 9.32
CA LEU A 8 -2.28 -14.57 8.35
C LEU A 8 -1.21 -13.48 8.33
N HIS A 9 -0.30 -13.46 9.31
CA HIS A 9 0.85 -12.56 9.36
C HIS A 9 1.84 -12.72 8.20
N PHE A 10 1.85 -13.86 7.49
CA PHE A 10 2.69 -14.01 6.29
C PHE A 10 2.28 -13.06 5.15
N ILE A 11 1.03 -12.61 5.12
CA ILE A 11 0.54 -11.67 4.10
C ILE A 11 1.27 -10.31 4.19
N PRO A 12 1.25 -9.59 5.34
CA PRO A 12 2.01 -8.35 5.46
C PRO A 12 3.53 -8.56 5.34
N ILE A 13 4.08 -9.70 5.78
CA ILE A 13 5.51 -10.01 5.58
C ILE A 13 5.84 -10.08 4.09
N LEU A 14 5.04 -10.80 3.31
CA LEU A 14 5.25 -10.94 1.87
C LEU A 14 5.11 -9.61 1.14
N ILE A 15 4.14 -8.76 1.54
CA ILE A 15 4.02 -7.39 1.03
C ILE A 15 5.32 -6.62 1.28
N CYS A 16 5.87 -6.68 2.50
CA CYS A 16 7.10 -5.98 2.85
C CYS A 16 8.30 -6.46 2.01
N ILE A 17 8.47 -7.78 1.88
CA ILE A 17 9.57 -8.36 1.09
C ILE A 17 9.44 -7.96 -0.39
N LEU A 18 8.26 -8.14 -0.98
CA LEU A 18 8.03 -7.82 -2.40
C LEU A 18 8.25 -6.33 -2.69
N MET A 19 7.83 -5.44 -1.77
CA MET A 19 8.04 -4.00 -1.97
C MET A 19 9.54 -3.63 -1.90
N MET A 20 10.28 -4.21 -0.94
CA MET A 20 11.73 -3.99 -0.87
C MET A 20 12.43 -4.51 -2.13
N LEU A 21 12.04 -5.69 -2.63
CA LEU A 21 12.56 -6.22 -3.88
C LEU A 21 12.21 -5.31 -5.06
N ALA A 22 10.98 -4.79 -5.12
CA ALA A 22 10.56 -3.87 -6.17
C ALA A 22 11.44 -2.62 -6.20
N PHE A 23 11.64 -1.97 -5.05
CA PHE A 23 12.48 -0.78 -4.93
C PHE A 23 13.93 -1.03 -5.29
N VAL A 24 14.54 -2.11 -4.75
CA VAL A 24 15.95 -2.40 -4.99
C VAL A 24 16.19 -2.74 -6.47
N ILE A 25 15.38 -3.63 -7.04
CA ILE A 25 15.56 -4.09 -8.42
C ILE A 25 15.33 -2.94 -9.41
N SER A 26 14.23 -2.18 -9.26
CA SER A 26 13.92 -1.08 -10.18
C SER A 26 14.97 0.02 -10.10
N TYR A 27 15.38 0.42 -8.88
CA TYR A 27 16.42 1.44 -8.69
C TYR A 27 17.76 0.99 -9.26
N THR A 28 18.22 -0.22 -8.95
CA THR A 28 19.53 -0.70 -9.43
C THR A 28 19.57 -0.79 -10.94
N LEU A 29 18.52 -1.30 -11.59
CA LEU A 29 18.45 -1.37 -13.05
C LEU A 29 18.43 0.03 -13.67
N ALA A 30 17.55 0.92 -13.18
CA ALA A 30 17.42 2.28 -13.71
C ALA A 30 18.73 3.08 -13.58
N VAL A 31 19.46 2.93 -12.47
CA VAL A 31 20.79 3.53 -12.32
C VAL A 31 21.81 2.88 -13.25
N SER A 32 21.81 1.55 -13.38
CA SER A 32 22.78 0.84 -14.22
C SER A 32 22.65 1.18 -15.71
N HIS A 33 21.45 1.55 -16.15
CA HIS A 33 21.16 1.97 -17.51
C HIS A 33 21.19 3.49 -17.70
N ASP A 34 21.60 4.26 -16.69
CA ASP A 34 21.67 5.73 -16.73
C ASP A 34 20.31 6.41 -17.05
N HIS A 35 19.21 5.76 -16.65
CA HIS A 35 17.84 6.23 -16.87
C HIS A 35 17.42 7.33 -15.87
N ILE A 36 18.04 7.39 -14.68
CA ILE A 36 17.70 8.29 -13.58
C ILE A 36 18.95 8.89 -12.90
N SER A 37 18.78 9.98 -12.17
CA SER A 37 19.80 10.44 -11.22
C SER A 37 19.96 9.47 -10.05
N VAL A 38 21.21 9.28 -9.60
CA VAL A 38 21.52 8.43 -8.43
C VAL A 38 20.95 9.04 -7.15
N ALA A 39 21.09 10.36 -6.99
CA ALA A 39 20.60 11.06 -5.81
C ALA A 39 19.17 11.53 -6.04
N PHE A 40 18.29 11.22 -5.08
CA PHE A 40 16.90 11.67 -5.02
C PHE A 40 16.01 11.39 -6.26
N PRO A 41 16.08 10.23 -6.94
CA PRO A 41 15.07 9.90 -7.95
C PRO A 41 13.71 9.60 -7.32
N TYR A 42 12.61 9.95 -7.98
CA TYR A 42 11.29 9.48 -7.55
C TYR A 42 11.20 7.94 -7.69
N ILE A 43 10.38 7.30 -6.86
CA ILE A 43 10.10 5.86 -6.99
C ILE A 43 9.49 5.59 -8.38
N SER A 44 8.56 6.44 -8.83
CA SER A 44 7.92 6.34 -10.15
C SER A 44 8.94 6.35 -11.30
N ASP A 45 10.00 7.15 -11.18
CA ASP A 45 11.07 7.24 -12.19
C ASP A 45 11.82 5.90 -12.32
N THR A 46 12.06 5.20 -11.20
CA THR A 46 12.78 3.92 -11.20
C THR A 46 12.06 2.82 -11.99
N GLY A 47 10.73 2.90 -12.10
CA GLY A 47 9.88 1.89 -12.76
C GLY A 47 9.38 2.32 -14.14
N THR A 48 10.06 3.27 -14.80
CA THR A 48 9.53 3.91 -16.02
C THR A 48 9.92 3.20 -17.32
N TRP A 49 11.16 2.76 -17.48
CA TRP A 49 11.69 2.21 -18.74
C TRP A 49 11.66 0.68 -18.77
N VAL A 50 11.91 0.05 -19.93
CA VAL A 50 12.05 -1.41 -20.02
C VAL A 50 13.53 -1.76 -19.80
N PRO A 51 13.86 -2.78 -18.99
CA PRO A 51 12.97 -3.79 -18.38
C PRO A 51 12.39 -3.44 -17.00
N GLU A 52 12.75 -2.30 -16.42
CA GLU A 52 12.43 -1.93 -15.03
C GLU A 52 10.92 -1.89 -14.78
N SER A 53 10.17 -1.25 -15.67
CA SER A 53 8.72 -1.10 -15.67
C SER A 53 7.98 -2.43 -15.68
N CYS A 54 8.45 -3.42 -16.43
CA CYS A 54 7.84 -4.74 -16.48
C CYS A 54 8.00 -5.46 -15.13
N ILE A 55 9.20 -5.42 -14.56
CA ILE A 55 9.50 -6.08 -13.28
C ILE A 55 8.79 -5.37 -12.13
N PHE A 56 8.87 -4.04 -12.11
CA PHE A 56 8.23 -3.19 -11.10
C PHE A 56 6.72 -3.35 -11.14
N GLY A 57 6.11 -3.32 -12.33
CA GLY A 57 4.69 -3.55 -12.52
C GLY A 57 4.24 -4.95 -12.06
N GLN A 58 5.00 -6.00 -12.38
CA GLN A 58 4.70 -7.36 -11.93
C GLN A 58 4.69 -7.46 -10.40
N LEU A 59 5.72 -6.92 -9.74
CA LEU A 59 5.82 -6.93 -8.27
C LEU A 59 4.73 -6.07 -7.62
N LEU A 60 4.46 -4.86 -8.13
CA LEU A 60 3.41 -3.99 -7.59
C LEU A 60 2.00 -4.57 -7.78
N ASN A 61 1.71 -5.29 -8.87
CA ASN A 61 0.41 -5.96 -9.04
C ASN A 61 0.21 -7.11 -8.03
N LEU A 62 1.27 -7.87 -7.72
CA LEU A 62 1.23 -8.86 -6.63
C LEU A 62 0.99 -8.18 -5.28
N ILE A 63 1.70 -7.08 -5.00
CA ILE A 63 1.53 -6.27 -3.79
C ILE A 63 0.11 -5.70 -3.70
N ALA A 64 -0.46 -5.21 -4.80
CA ALA A 64 -1.83 -4.70 -4.86
C ALA A 64 -2.82 -5.78 -4.42
N THR A 65 -2.71 -6.98 -5.01
CA THR A 65 -3.57 -8.12 -4.67
C THR A 65 -3.43 -8.52 -3.21
N LEU A 66 -2.20 -8.66 -2.73
CA LEU A 66 -1.91 -9.01 -1.34
C LEU A 66 -2.39 -7.94 -0.36
N SER A 67 -2.26 -6.65 -0.71
CA SER A 67 -2.69 -5.53 0.13
C SER A 67 -4.21 -5.47 0.25
N GLY A 68 -4.94 -5.68 -0.84
CA GLY A 68 -6.39 -5.81 -0.83
C GLY A 68 -6.85 -7.00 0.04
N PHE A 69 -6.17 -8.15 -0.10
CA PHE A 69 -6.44 -9.30 0.75
C PHE A 69 -6.09 -9.04 2.22
N CYS A 70 -4.98 -8.34 2.49
CA CYS A 70 -4.56 -7.91 3.83
C CYS A 70 -5.63 -7.03 4.49
N ALA A 71 -6.17 -6.06 3.76
CA ALA A 71 -7.25 -5.20 4.24
C ALA A 71 -8.53 -6.01 4.55
N TYR A 72 -8.85 -7.01 3.73
CA TYR A 72 -9.97 -7.92 3.98
C TYR A 72 -9.78 -8.78 5.23
N VAL A 73 -8.63 -9.43 5.39
CA VAL A 73 -8.39 -10.28 6.57
C VAL A 73 -8.33 -9.45 7.85
N TRP A 74 -7.73 -8.25 7.80
CA TRP A 74 -7.78 -7.32 8.92
C TRP A 74 -9.22 -6.91 9.25
N HIS A 75 -10.04 -6.61 8.25
CA HIS A 75 -11.45 -6.28 8.46
C HIS A 75 -12.19 -7.41 9.20
N LYS A 76 -12.01 -8.67 8.78
CA LYS A 76 -12.61 -9.84 9.44
C LYS A 76 -12.08 -10.01 10.86
N GLN A 77 -10.78 -9.86 11.07
CA GLN A 77 -10.14 -9.92 12.37
C GLN A 77 -10.70 -8.83 13.31
N ALA A 78 -10.82 -7.59 12.85
CA ALA A 78 -11.34 -6.48 13.61
C ALA A 78 -12.79 -6.70 14.06
N LEU A 79 -13.64 -7.24 13.17
CA LEU A 79 -15.03 -7.56 13.51
C LEU A 79 -15.16 -8.63 14.61
N VAL A 80 -14.19 -9.56 14.70
CA VAL A 80 -14.13 -10.57 15.76
C VAL A 80 -13.59 -9.98 17.07
N ARG A 81 -12.63 -9.07 17.00
CA ARG A 81 -12.00 -8.48 18.19
C ARG A 81 -12.80 -7.35 18.84
N LEU A 82 -13.66 -6.67 18.10
CA LEU A 82 -14.47 -5.60 18.66
C LEU A 82 -15.42 -6.15 19.75
N PRO A 83 -15.56 -5.47 20.91
CA PRO A 83 -16.41 -5.94 22.00
C PRO A 83 -17.86 -6.21 21.58
N PHE A 84 -18.50 -7.17 22.26
CA PHE A 84 -19.93 -7.43 22.12
C PHE A 84 -20.71 -6.15 22.50
N GLY A 85 -21.69 -5.76 21.68
CA GLY A 85 -22.38 -4.48 21.84
C GLY A 85 -21.60 -3.23 21.37
N SER A 86 -20.47 -3.41 20.66
CA SER A 86 -19.74 -2.31 20.04
C SER A 86 -20.67 -1.41 19.20
N ARG A 87 -20.52 -0.10 19.39
CA ARG A 87 -21.33 0.92 18.71
C ARG A 87 -21.34 0.67 17.20
N ILE A 88 -22.51 0.76 16.57
CA ILE A 88 -22.69 0.62 15.11
C ILE A 88 -21.68 1.46 14.31
N ARG A 89 -21.27 2.61 14.85
CA ARG A 89 -20.24 3.48 14.27
C ARG A 89 -18.88 2.79 14.09
N LEU A 90 -18.43 1.97 15.04
CA LEU A 90 -17.14 1.27 14.95
C LEU A 90 -17.17 0.22 13.85
N ARG A 91 -18.27 -0.53 13.73
CA ARG A 91 -18.47 -1.48 12.62
C ARG A 91 -18.53 -0.77 11.26
N ARG A 92 -19.17 0.39 11.18
CA ARG A 92 -19.11 1.22 9.95
C ARG A 92 -17.68 1.64 9.63
N CYS A 93 -16.90 2.08 10.63
CA CYS A 93 -15.49 2.42 10.43
C CYS A 93 -14.65 1.22 9.97
N THR A 94 -14.90 0.00 10.45
CA THR A 94 -14.19 -1.19 9.93
C THR A 94 -14.54 -1.50 8.48
N HIS A 95 -15.80 -1.28 8.06
CA HIS A 95 -16.19 -1.39 6.65
C HIS A 95 -15.57 -0.27 5.79
N LEU A 96 -15.54 0.96 6.27
CA LEU A 96 -14.89 2.07 5.56
C LEU A 96 -13.39 1.83 5.39
N ALA A 97 -12.72 1.25 6.39
CA ALA A 97 -11.32 0.84 6.29
C ALA A 97 -11.14 -0.23 5.20
N LEU A 98 -12.01 -1.24 5.14
CA LEU A 98 -11.97 -2.22 4.06
C LEU A 98 -12.07 -1.55 2.69
N VAL A 99 -13.07 -0.69 2.50
CA VAL A 99 -13.28 0.01 1.23
C VAL A 99 -12.08 0.88 0.87
N SER A 100 -11.55 1.67 1.82
CA SER A 100 -10.38 2.52 1.56
C SER A 100 -9.12 1.70 1.25
N GLY A 101 -8.93 0.57 1.93
CA GLY A 101 -7.82 -0.35 1.66
C GLY A 101 -7.91 -1.01 0.28
N LEU A 102 -9.11 -1.40 -0.15
CA LEU A 102 -9.35 -1.95 -1.50
C LEU A 102 -9.13 -0.90 -2.59
N ILE A 103 -9.58 0.34 -2.38
CA ILE A 103 -9.33 1.45 -3.33
C ILE A 103 -7.83 1.77 -3.40
N SER A 104 -7.13 1.78 -2.26
CA SER A 104 -5.68 1.99 -2.21
C SER A 104 -4.93 0.89 -2.96
N ALA A 105 -5.30 -0.38 -2.75
CA ALA A 105 -4.75 -1.51 -3.49
C ALA A 105 -5.00 -1.40 -5.01
N PHE A 106 -6.19 -0.97 -5.41
CA PHE A 106 -6.48 -0.67 -6.82
C PHE A 106 -5.59 0.48 -7.35
N GLY A 107 -5.38 1.53 -6.56
CA GLY A 107 -4.43 2.60 -6.86
C GLY A 107 -3.00 2.08 -7.08
N THR A 108 -2.53 1.14 -6.26
CA THR A 108 -1.24 0.44 -6.48
C THR A 108 -1.19 -0.23 -7.84
N SER A 109 -2.25 -0.94 -8.23
CA SER A 109 -2.32 -1.59 -9.55
C SER A 109 -2.33 -0.58 -10.70
N LEU A 110 -2.99 0.57 -10.56
CA LEU A 110 -2.92 1.62 -11.58
C LEU A 110 -1.49 2.16 -11.74
N VAL A 111 -0.82 2.51 -10.64
CA VAL A 111 0.59 2.96 -10.67
C VAL A 111 1.51 1.90 -11.28
N ALA A 112 1.24 0.62 -11.02
CA ALA A 112 2.01 -0.52 -11.54
C ALA A 112 1.96 -0.65 -13.07
N ASN A 113 0.83 -0.31 -13.68
CA ASN A 113 0.57 -0.58 -15.11
C ASN A 113 0.60 0.67 -15.99
N PHE A 114 0.38 1.85 -15.40
CA PHE A 114 0.36 3.12 -16.13
C PHE A 114 1.53 3.97 -15.66
N GLN A 115 2.66 3.88 -16.36
CA GLN A 115 3.85 4.68 -16.08
C GLN A 115 3.55 6.17 -16.31
N GLU A 116 4.19 7.02 -15.52
CA GLU A 116 3.99 8.47 -15.59
C GLU A 116 4.37 9.06 -16.96
N THR A 117 5.28 8.43 -17.70
CA THR A 117 5.66 8.81 -19.08
C THR A 117 4.63 8.41 -20.12
N ALA A 118 3.93 7.30 -19.89
CA ALA A 118 3.00 6.74 -20.86
C ALA A 118 1.62 7.41 -20.75
N VAL A 119 1.05 7.42 -19.54
CA VAL A 119 -0.27 8.01 -19.28
C VAL A 119 -0.29 8.71 -17.92
N TRP A 120 0.30 9.90 -17.87
CA TRP A 120 0.48 10.71 -16.66
C TRP A 120 -0.79 10.88 -15.81
N SER A 121 -1.94 11.14 -16.46
CA SER A 121 -3.21 11.37 -15.76
C SER A 121 -3.71 10.14 -14.99
N ILE A 122 -3.57 8.95 -15.58
CA ILE A 122 -3.95 7.69 -14.92
C ILE A 122 -2.94 7.35 -13.83
N HIS A 123 -1.64 7.56 -14.07
CA HIS A 123 -0.61 7.37 -13.05
C HIS A 123 -0.88 8.22 -11.80
N LEU A 124 -1.14 9.51 -12.00
CA LEU A 124 -1.42 10.44 -10.90
C LEU A 124 -2.72 10.09 -10.17
N THR A 125 -3.74 9.65 -10.91
CA THR A 125 -4.98 9.12 -10.31
C THR A 125 -4.68 7.89 -9.45
N GLY A 126 -3.88 6.95 -9.96
CA GLY A 126 -3.42 5.79 -9.22
C GLY A 126 -2.67 6.16 -7.94
N ALA A 127 -1.73 7.10 -8.02
CA ALA A 127 -0.96 7.58 -6.88
C ALA A 127 -1.87 8.26 -5.82
N ALA A 128 -2.84 9.07 -6.26
CA ALA A 128 -3.80 9.71 -5.38
C ALA A 128 -4.70 8.68 -4.67
N LEU A 129 -5.16 7.64 -5.36
CA LEU A 129 -5.93 6.55 -4.76
C LEU A 129 -5.08 5.72 -3.79
N LEU A 130 -3.85 5.36 -4.19
CA LEU A 130 -2.90 4.60 -3.37
C LEU A 130 -2.63 5.32 -2.05
N TYR A 131 -2.09 6.53 -2.12
CA TYR A 131 -1.66 7.25 -0.92
C TYR A 131 -2.83 7.89 -0.18
N GLY A 132 -3.77 8.51 -0.88
CA GLY A 132 -4.93 9.17 -0.27
C GLY A 132 -5.84 8.18 0.47
N CYS A 133 -6.32 7.13 -0.20
CA CYS A 133 -7.15 6.12 0.45
C CYS A 133 -6.34 5.23 1.40
N GLY A 134 -5.03 5.08 1.17
CA GLY A 134 -4.11 4.40 2.09
C GLY A 134 -3.96 5.14 3.42
N LEU A 135 -3.87 6.47 3.42
CA LEU A 135 -3.87 7.28 4.65
C LEU A 135 -5.17 7.14 5.43
N VAL A 136 -6.31 7.17 4.73
CA VAL A 136 -7.63 6.93 5.34
C VAL A 136 -7.68 5.53 5.96
N TYR A 137 -7.18 4.52 5.24
CA TYR A 137 -7.06 3.15 5.74
C TYR A 137 -6.22 3.09 7.01
N MET A 138 -5.00 3.63 7.01
CA MET A 138 -4.12 3.65 8.18
C MET A 138 -4.77 4.33 9.38
N ALA A 139 -5.42 5.48 9.18
CA ALA A 139 -6.11 6.20 10.25
C ALA A 139 -7.27 5.40 10.84
N LEU A 140 -8.11 4.78 9.99
CA LEU A 140 -9.23 3.97 10.44
C LEU A 140 -8.76 2.69 11.13
N VAL A 141 -7.75 2.00 10.59
CA VAL A 141 -7.14 0.82 11.22
C VAL A 141 -6.61 1.19 12.60
N THR A 142 -5.85 2.28 12.71
CA THR A 142 -5.31 2.76 13.98
C THR A 142 -6.42 3.03 15.00
N ARG A 143 -7.47 3.76 14.58
CA ARG A 143 -8.63 4.07 15.42
C ARG A 143 -9.33 2.81 15.93
N ILE A 144 -9.52 1.81 15.06
CA ILE A 144 -10.22 0.58 15.42
C ILE A 144 -9.33 -0.29 16.32
N SER A 145 -8.07 -0.50 15.92
CA SER A 145 -7.11 -1.31 16.69
C SER A 145 -6.83 -0.72 18.06
N TYR A 146 -7.02 0.57 18.29
CA TYR A 146 -6.95 1.16 19.64
C TYR A 146 -7.89 0.49 20.66
N HIS A 147 -9.01 -0.10 20.22
CA HIS A 147 -9.97 -0.74 21.11
C HIS A 147 -9.56 -2.14 21.60
N TYR A 148 -8.57 -2.78 20.97
CA TYR A 148 -8.16 -4.14 21.32
C TYR A 148 -6.64 -4.38 21.26
N GLY A 149 -5.87 -3.39 20.79
CA GLY A 149 -4.42 -3.41 20.66
C GLY A 149 -3.72 -2.76 21.84
N SER A 150 -2.39 -2.83 21.85
CA SER A 150 -1.59 -2.22 22.90
C SER A 150 -1.41 -0.71 22.67
N SER A 151 -1.24 0.06 23.75
CA SER A 151 -0.99 1.51 23.67
C SER A 151 0.28 1.83 22.87
N LYS A 152 1.33 1.00 23.00
CA LYS A 152 2.58 1.17 22.24
C LYS A 152 2.37 1.04 20.73
N LEU A 153 1.61 0.03 20.31
CA LEU A 153 1.25 -0.17 18.91
C LEU A 153 0.42 1.00 18.37
N CYS A 154 -0.54 1.49 19.16
CA CYS A 154 -1.35 2.65 18.78
C CYS A 154 -0.50 3.90 18.59
N ILE A 155 0.39 4.22 19.53
CA ILE A 155 1.28 5.39 19.44
C ILE A 155 2.15 5.31 18.19
N LEU A 156 2.77 4.16 17.92
CA LEU A 156 3.56 3.96 16.70
C LEU A 156 2.73 4.22 15.44
N ARG A 157 1.51 3.68 15.37
CA ARG A 157 0.63 3.86 14.22
C ARG A 157 0.15 5.31 14.04
N ILE A 158 -0.14 6.02 15.13
CA ILE A 158 -0.45 7.45 15.10
C ILE A 158 0.73 8.23 14.52
N LEU A 159 1.95 7.95 15.00
CA LEU A 159 3.17 8.59 14.49
C LEU A 159 3.35 8.32 12.99
N LEU A 160 3.18 7.07 12.54
CA LEU A 160 3.25 6.71 11.12
C LEU A 160 2.18 7.44 10.29
N CYS A 161 0.95 7.57 10.78
CA CYS A 161 -0.10 8.33 10.11
C CYS A 161 0.26 9.82 9.96
N LEU A 162 0.80 10.44 11.02
CA LEU A 162 1.20 11.85 11.00
C LEU A 162 2.35 12.09 10.01
N LEU A 163 3.40 11.27 10.08
CA LEU A 163 4.54 11.33 9.17
C LEU A 163 4.12 11.11 7.71
N SER A 164 3.26 10.11 7.47
CA SER A 164 2.73 9.84 6.13
C SER A 164 1.88 10.99 5.61
N THR A 165 1.08 11.62 6.46
CA THR A 165 0.25 12.78 6.07
C THR A 165 1.13 13.97 5.69
N LEU A 166 2.18 14.24 6.47
CA LEU A 166 3.15 15.29 6.16
C LEU A 166 3.81 15.04 4.79
N SER A 167 4.32 13.82 4.56
CA SER A 167 4.92 13.47 3.28
C SER A 167 3.94 13.58 2.11
N ALA A 168 2.71 13.12 2.27
CA ALA A 168 1.68 13.22 1.22
C ALA A 168 1.32 14.67 0.85
N ILE A 169 1.55 15.63 1.75
CA ILE A 169 1.41 17.07 1.47
C ILE A 169 2.69 17.59 0.79
N LEU A 170 3.87 17.21 1.28
CA LEU A 170 5.16 17.67 0.77
C LEU A 170 5.42 17.24 -0.67
N ILE A 171 5.10 15.99 -1.04
CA ILE A 171 5.32 15.44 -2.39
C ILE A 171 4.74 16.37 -3.47
N PRO A 172 3.41 16.60 -3.57
CA PRO A 172 2.85 17.40 -4.64
C PRO A 172 3.20 18.89 -4.50
N SER A 173 3.29 19.43 -3.28
CA SER A 173 3.58 20.87 -3.09
C SER A 173 4.99 21.22 -3.56
N THR A 174 6.00 20.53 -3.05
CA THR A 174 7.39 20.77 -3.43
C THR A 174 7.70 20.26 -4.84
N GLY A 175 7.09 19.15 -5.27
CA GLY A 175 7.24 18.62 -6.62
C GLY A 175 6.69 19.56 -7.70
N THR A 176 5.57 20.24 -7.42
CA THR A 176 5.00 21.25 -8.32
C THR A 176 5.91 22.48 -8.42
N VAL A 177 6.41 22.99 -7.29
CA VAL A 177 7.38 24.11 -7.27
C VAL A 177 8.64 23.74 -8.05
N ALA A 178 9.20 22.55 -7.80
CA ALA A 178 10.35 22.05 -8.53
C ALA A 178 10.09 22.06 -10.05
N ARG A 179 8.95 21.53 -10.48
CA ARG A 179 8.60 21.42 -11.90
C ARG A 179 8.39 22.78 -12.58
N PHE A 180 7.90 23.79 -11.86
CA PHE A 180 7.80 25.16 -12.40
C PHE A 180 9.16 25.86 -12.52
N MET A 181 10.09 25.57 -11.61
CA MET A 181 11.42 26.16 -11.63
C MET A 181 12.38 25.46 -12.59
N TYR A 182 12.10 24.20 -12.95
CA TYR A 182 13.02 23.35 -13.70
C TYR A 182 13.44 23.96 -15.04
N ASP A 183 14.75 24.09 -15.24
CA ASP A 183 15.40 24.64 -16.43
C ASP A 183 16.29 23.61 -17.17
N GLY A 184 16.34 22.37 -16.68
CA GLY A 184 17.09 21.29 -17.29
C GLY A 184 16.38 20.65 -18.49
N THR A 185 17.06 19.68 -19.11
CA THR A 185 16.58 19.02 -20.34
C THR A 185 15.93 17.66 -20.12
N ASN A 186 16.09 17.05 -18.94
CA ASN A 186 15.56 15.74 -18.61
C ASN A 186 15.08 15.68 -17.15
N ILE A 187 13.76 15.75 -16.97
CA ILE A 187 13.08 15.78 -15.66
C ILE A 187 13.34 14.56 -14.75
N ARG A 188 14.02 13.53 -15.23
CA ARG A 188 14.42 12.33 -14.47
C ARG A 188 15.90 12.33 -14.07
N ARG A 189 16.65 13.28 -14.60
CA ARG A 189 18.10 13.43 -14.40
C ARG A 189 18.42 14.82 -13.87
N TRP A 190 17.91 15.08 -12.66
CA TRP A 190 18.16 16.31 -11.92
C TRP A 190 19.62 16.42 -11.51
N LYS A 191 20.20 17.60 -11.74
CA LYS A 191 21.53 17.99 -11.28
C LYS A 191 21.41 19.02 -10.15
N PRO A 192 22.36 19.05 -9.20
CA PRO A 192 22.37 20.08 -8.15
C PRO A 192 22.40 21.53 -8.67
N THR A 193 22.80 21.74 -9.92
CA THR A 193 22.83 23.04 -10.60
C THR A 193 21.49 23.44 -11.22
N ASP A 194 20.54 22.51 -11.37
CA ASP A 194 19.24 22.79 -11.98
C ASP A 194 18.37 23.61 -11.03
N GLN A 195 17.62 24.56 -11.59
CA GLN A 195 16.69 25.38 -10.83
C GLN A 195 15.59 24.51 -10.21
N GLY A 196 15.32 24.74 -8.92
CA GLY A 196 14.33 23.95 -8.18
C GLY A 196 14.83 22.60 -7.65
N TYR A 197 16.12 22.25 -7.81
CA TYR A 197 16.68 20.97 -7.36
C TYR A 197 16.36 20.62 -5.91
N VAL A 198 16.46 21.60 -5.00
CA VAL A 198 16.16 21.38 -3.57
C VAL A 198 14.70 20.96 -3.36
N TYR A 199 13.77 21.58 -4.08
CA TYR A 199 12.35 21.22 -4.01
C TYR A 199 12.09 19.82 -4.59
N HIS A 200 12.76 19.46 -5.67
CA HIS A 200 12.71 18.10 -6.22
C HIS A 200 13.24 17.08 -5.20
N ALA A 201 14.40 17.35 -4.59
CA ALA A 201 15.00 16.48 -3.60
C ALA A 201 14.09 16.28 -2.38
N VAL A 202 13.44 17.35 -1.89
CA VAL A 202 12.47 17.26 -0.79
C VAL A 202 11.23 16.45 -1.20
N SER A 203 10.71 16.66 -2.39
CA SER A 203 9.54 15.93 -2.91
C SER A 203 9.84 14.44 -3.04
N SER A 204 10.94 14.10 -3.70
CA SER A 204 11.40 12.73 -3.91
C SER A 204 11.71 12.02 -2.60
N PHE A 205 12.47 12.66 -1.70
CA PHE A 205 12.69 12.11 -0.36
C PHE A 205 11.38 11.86 0.38
N SER A 206 10.42 12.77 0.28
CA SER A 206 9.11 12.63 0.91
C SER A 206 8.33 11.45 0.33
N GLU A 207 8.46 11.14 -0.97
CA GLU A 207 7.85 9.96 -1.60
C GLU A 207 8.43 8.66 -1.03
N TRP A 208 9.76 8.53 -1.00
CA TRP A 208 10.42 7.39 -0.39
C TRP A 208 10.02 7.23 1.08
N PHE A 209 10.05 8.32 1.84
CA PHE A 209 9.69 8.31 3.25
C PHE A 209 8.22 7.91 3.48
N LEU A 210 7.29 8.37 2.63
CA LEU A 210 5.89 7.96 2.66
C LEU A 210 5.76 6.46 2.43
N ALA A 211 6.43 5.92 1.41
CA ALA A 211 6.40 4.50 1.09
C ALA A 211 6.95 3.64 2.25
N PHE A 212 8.05 4.05 2.88
CA PHE A 212 8.60 3.37 4.05
C PHE A 212 7.69 3.48 5.29
N CYS A 213 6.96 4.59 5.47
CA CYS A 213 5.96 4.69 6.53
C CYS A 213 4.79 3.72 6.32
N PHE A 214 4.30 3.61 5.09
CA PHE A 214 3.27 2.62 4.72
C PHE A 214 3.78 1.18 4.96
N LEU A 215 5.01 0.89 4.57
CA LEU A 215 5.61 -0.42 4.79
C LEU A 215 5.76 -0.75 6.27
N SER A 216 6.22 0.23 7.06
CA SER A 216 6.32 0.12 8.51
C SER A 216 4.94 -0.11 9.14
N PHE A 217 3.90 0.51 8.58
CA PHE A 217 2.53 0.25 9.00
C PHE A 217 2.11 -1.20 8.72
N PHE A 218 2.41 -1.75 7.54
CA PHE A 218 2.19 -3.18 7.27
C PHE A 218 2.97 -4.09 8.23
N CYS A 219 4.22 -3.75 8.59
CA CYS A 219 4.97 -4.47 9.61
C CYS A 219 4.22 -4.52 10.95
N THR A 220 3.53 -3.44 11.33
CA THR A 220 2.72 -3.46 12.56
C THR A 220 1.56 -4.47 12.49
N MET A 221 1.01 -4.72 11.30
CA MET A 221 -0.09 -5.66 11.07
C MET A 221 0.33 -7.12 11.26
N VAL A 222 1.63 -7.44 11.11
CA VAL A 222 2.19 -8.77 11.41
C VAL A 222 1.82 -9.18 12.83
N THR A 223 1.95 -8.26 13.79
CA THR A 223 1.65 -8.55 15.21
C THR A 223 0.17 -8.82 15.47
N GLU A 224 -0.73 -8.21 14.70
CA GLU A 224 -2.17 -8.37 14.87
C GLU A 224 -2.71 -9.62 14.16
N LEU A 225 -2.09 -10.03 13.05
CA LEU A 225 -2.54 -11.15 12.22
C LEU A 225 -1.84 -12.46 12.56
N LYS A 226 -0.86 -12.46 13.47
CA LYS A 226 -0.06 -13.66 13.77
C LYS A 226 -0.86 -14.82 14.35
N ASP A 227 -1.85 -14.51 15.18
CA ASP A 227 -2.67 -15.48 15.91
C ASP A 227 -3.97 -15.82 15.16
N TYR A 228 -4.10 -15.40 13.90
CA TYR A 228 -5.28 -15.63 13.07
C TYR A 228 -4.96 -16.52 11.88
N THR A 229 -5.90 -17.41 11.54
CA THR A 229 -5.78 -18.36 10.45
C THR A 229 -7.10 -18.44 9.68
N VAL A 230 -7.04 -18.79 8.40
CA VAL A 230 -8.24 -19.09 7.61
C VAL A 230 -8.54 -20.57 7.71
N ARG A 231 -9.71 -20.90 8.24
CA ARG A 231 -10.19 -22.29 8.34
C ARG A 231 -11.14 -22.59 7.19
N ALA A 232 -10.66 -23.34 6.20
CA ALA A 232 -11.37 -23.82 5.01
C ALA A 232 -12.05 -22.72 4.16
N VAL A 233 -11.61 -22.55 2.90
CA VAL A 233 -12.38 -21.78 1.92
C VAL A 233 -13.53 -22.68 1.45
N LYS A 234 -14.73 -22.49 2.03
CA LYS A 234 -15.90 -23.29 1.65
C LYS A 234 -16.38 -22.85 0.27
N VAL A 235 -16.22 -23.72 -0.73
CA VAL A 235 -16.78 -23.55 -2.07
C VAL A 235 -18.07 -24.37 -2.11
N GLU A 236 -19.20 -23.70 -2.25
CA GLU A 236 -20.51 -24.34 -2.32
C GLU A 236 -21.05 -24.24 -3.75
N HIS A 237 -21.68 -25.31 -4.24
CA HIS A 237 -22.37 -25.27 -5.51
C HIS A 237 -23.64 -24.42 -5.36
N ARG A 238 -23.82 -23.40 -6.21
CA ARG A 238 -24.94 -22.43 -6.14
C ARG A 238 -26.33 -23.09 -6.22
N TRP A 239 -26.43 -24.26 -6.82
CA TRP A 239 -27.69 -24.95 -7.07
C TRP A 239 -27.73 -26.30 -6.38
N ILE A 240 -28.74 -26.57 -5.56
CA ILE A 240 -29.02 -27.91 -5.08
C ILE A 240 -29.98 -28.54 -6.09
N LYS A 241 -29.67 -29.73 -6.64
CA LYS A 241 -30.67 -30.45 -7.44
C LYS A 241 -31.84 -30.79 -6.52
N LEU A 242 -33.04 -30.28 -6.84
CA LEU A 242 -34.26 -30.51 -6.06
C LEU A 242 -34.59 -32.01 -5.82
N ASN A 243 -34.02 -32.91 -6.61
CA ASN A 243 -34.25 -34.35 -6.51
C ASN A 243 -33.50 -35.04 -5.35
N GLU A 244 -32.59 -34.36 -4.64
CA GLU A 244 -31.88 -34.94 -3.49
C GLU A 244 -32.55 -34.62 -2.14
N VAL A 245 -33.62 -33.82 -2.12
CA VAL A 245 -34.37 -33.48 -0.89
C VAL A 245 -35.29 -34.64 -0.44
N HIS A 246 -35.51 -35.65 -1.28
CA HIS A 246 -36.43 -36.76 -0.98
C HIS A 246 -35.79 -38.02 -0.37
N VAL A 247 -34.50 -38.02 -0.01
CA VAL A 247 -33.82 -39.21 0.55
C VAL A 247 -33.31 -39.00 1.99
N ALA A 248 -33.65 -37.89 2.64
CA ALA A 248 -33.36 -37.67 4.05
C ALA A 248 -34.62 -37.28 4.82
N ILE A 249 -35.53 -38.24 5.02
CA ILE A 249 -36.50 -38.27 6.12
C ILE A 249 -36.19 -39.51 6.94
#